data_AF-A0AAE0DG79-F1
#
_entry.id   AF-A0AAE0DG79-F1
#
_cell.length_a   1.000
_cell.length_b   1.000
_cell.length_c   1.000
_cell.angle_alpha   90.00
_cell.angle_beta   90.00
_cell.angle_gamma   90.00
#
_symmetry.space_group_name_H-M   'P 1'
#
loop_
_entity.id
_entity.type
_entity.pdbx_description
1 polymer ?
#
loop_
_entity_poly.entity_id
_entity_poly.type
_entity_poly.pdbx_seq_one_letter_code
_entity_poly.pdbx_strand_id
1 'polypeptide(L)'
;MVKLMGTSKVQIRSVAYPNKRRQMVRALPDIKTDITIFADDDVLWPPKLLPWMLAPLEDEAYGGVGTNQRLRRAEAPNLQQKIYGYLNALYLERRNFDCASCMYMDGGLPCLSGRTVAYRSNILKDEAFIRGFTHEEWLGRYQLNADDDNFITRWLVSHDKKIGYQYHKEAEILTTLEDNPNFVKQCLRWSRSNWRSNITSMFCDGHIWRLADGPLTKKQPWSTYAVYQTTLLQWAFLWDCLLLYLYFISTELWSPESQLLGLAALLSWMLMSKFVKLLGHYIRYPVDLLFLPISIIFGYLHGLIKAKAMLSLNVTAWGTRDGADDDDAYRMIRVSRKQQEASHPSMPEALDSTGEKCEHTYGVSHHV
;
A
#
# COMPACT_ATOMS: atom_id res chain seq x y z
N MET A 1 -21.98 -21.72 -17.95
CA MET A 1 -21.31 -20.68 -18.76
C MET A 1 -19.79 -20.66 -18.63
N VAL A 2 -19.21 -20.60 -17.42
CA VAL A 2 -17.74 -20.40 -17.22
C VAL A 2 -16.85 -21.51 -17.83
N LYS A 3 -17.29 -22.78 -17.84
CA LYS A 3 -16.51 -23.90 -18.43
C LYS A 3 -16.36 -23.83 -19.96
N LEU A 4 -17.19 -23.04 -20.66
CA LEU A 4 -17.22 -22.99 -22.13
C LEU A 4 -16.22 -22.00 -22.76
N MET A 5 -15.49 -21.21 -21.95
CA MET A 5 -14.51 -20.23 -22.43
C MET A 5 -13.04 -20.69 -22.30
N GLY A 6 -12.80 -21.90 -21.82
CA GLY A 6 -11.44 -22.43 -21.67
C GLY A 6 -10.83 -22.84 -23.01
N THR A 7 -9.64 -22.33 -23.32
CA THR A 7 -8.80 -22.83 -24.41
C THR A 7 -7.54 -23.49 -23.83
N SER A 8 -6.67 -24.06 -24.68
CA SER A 8 -5.36 -24.54 -24.21
C SER A 8 -4.48 -23.42 -23.63
N LYS A 9 -4.73 -22.16 -24.04
CA LYS A 9 -3.99 -20.97 -23.59
C LYS A 9 -4.66 -20.23 -22.44
N VAL A 10 -5.99 -20.34 -22.30
CA VAL A 10 -6.78 -19.63 -21.29
C VAL A 10 -7.53 -20.64 -20.45
N GLN A 11 -7.18 -20.72 -19.17
CA GLN A 11 -7.84 -21.60 -18.22
C GLN A 11 -8.60 -20.77 -17.20
N ILE A 12 -9.87 -21.11 -16.97
CA ILE A 12 -10.70 -20.39 -16.01
C ILE A 12 -10.84 -21.25 -14.75
N ARG A 13 -10.67 -20.60 -13.61
CA ARG A 13 -10.87 -21.17 -12.27
C ARG A 13 -11.88 -20.32 -11.51
N SER A 14 -12.59 -20.95 -10.58
CA SER A 14 -13.57 -20.29 -9.73
C SER A 14 -13.49 -20.85 -8.32
N VAL A 15 -13.98 -20.06 -7.38
CA VAL A 15 -14.20 -20.41 -5.98
C VAL A 15 -15.67 -20.15 -5.67
N ALA A 16 -16.19 -20.81 -4.64
CA ALA A 16 -17.61 -20.70 -4.29
C ALA A 16 -18.04 -19.27 -3.91
N TYR A 17 -17.15 -18.53 -3.24
CA TYR A 17 -17.45 -17.20 -2.71
C TYR A 17 -16.44 -16.15 -3.22
N PRO A 18 -16.88 -14.94 -3.58
CA PRO A 18 -15.99 -13.86 -4.02
C PRO A 18 -14.94 -13.51 -2.96
N ASN A 19 -13.68 -13.82 -3.24
CA ASN A 19 -12.55 -13.48 -2.38
C ASN A 19 -11.28 -13.47 -3.22
N LYS A 20 -10.65 -12.31 -3.39
CA LYS A 20 -9.50 -12.15 -4.30
C LYS A 20 -8.34 -13.07 -3.91
N ARG A 21 -8.01 -13.16 -2.62
CA ARG A 21 -6.90 -14.00 -2.14
C ARG A 21 -7.14 -15.48 -2.41
N ARG A 22 -8.35 -15.99 -2.12
CA ARG A 22 -8.73 -17.37 -2.42
C ARG A 22 -8.78 -17.66 -3.93
N GLN A 23 -9.24 -16.69 -4.72
CA GLN A 23 -9.23 -16.78 -6.19
C GLN A 23 -7.80 -16.90 -6.73
N MET A 24 -6.87 -16.09 -6.22
CA MET A 24 -5.44 -16.16 -6.59
C MET A 24 -4.86 -17.53 -6.22
N VAL A 25 -5.01 -17.96 -4.97
CA VAL A 25 -4.48 -19.26 -4.49
C VAL A 25 -5.05 -20.44 -5.29
N ARG A 26 -6.33 -20.40 -5.67
CA ARG A 26 -6.95 -21.47 -6.44
C ARG A 26 -6.27 -21.71 -7.78
N ALA A 27 -5.67 -20.69 -8.39
CA ALA A 27 -4.99 -20.81 -9.67
C ALA A 27 -3.52 -21.27 -9.55
N LEU A 28 -2.87 -21.08 -8.40
CA LEU A 28 -1.42 -21.33 -8.24
C LEU A 28 -0.98 -22.77 -8.57
N PRO A 29 -1.72 -23.84 -8.21
CA PRO A 29 -1.32 -25.21 -8.56
C PRO A 29 -1.26 -25.48 -10.07
N ASP A 30 -2.00 -24.70 -10.87
CA ASP A 30 -2.06 -24.86 -12.33
C ASP A 30 -0.90 -24.14 -13.06
N ILE A 31 -0.13 -23.30 -12.35
CA ILE A 31 0.97 -22.53 -12.93
C ILE A 31 2.18 -23.44 -13.15
N LYS A 32 2.77 -23.40 -14.34
CA LYS A 32 3.94 -24.23 -14.71
C LYS A 32 5.23 -23.43 -14.91
N THR A 33 5.14 -22.10 -14.94
CA THR A 33 6.26 -21.20 -15.19
C THR A 33 6.93 -20.76 -13.90
N ASP A 34 8.20 -20.39 -13.98
CA ASP A 34 8.98 -19.90 -12.83
C ASP A 34 8.54 -18.53 -12.34
N ILE A 35 7.94 -17.72 -13.23
CA ILE A 35 7.37 -16.42 -12.93
C ILE A 35 5.85 -16.46 -13.09
N THR A 36 5.15 -15.86 -12.13
CA THR A 36 3.71 -15.60 -12.15
C THR A 36 3.48 -14.11 -12.26
N ILE A 37 2.63 -13.69 -13.19
CA ILE A 37 2.24 -12.28 -13.34
C ILE A 37 0.77 -12.15 -12.98
N PHE A 38 0.46 -11.30 -12.00
CA PHE A 38 -0.90 -10.87 -11.72
C PHE A 38 -1.20 -9.60 -12.49
N ALA A 39 -2.41 -9.53 -13.04
CA ALA A 39 -2.92 -8.36 -13.75
C ALA A 39 -4.41 -8.17 -13.39
N ASP A 40 -4.79 -6.93 -13.11
CA ASP A 40 -6.21 -6.56 -13.03
C ASP A 40 -6.81 -6.55 -14.45
N ASP A 41 -8.13 -6.67 -14.58
CA ASP A 41 -8.83 -6.78 -15.87
C ASP A 41 -8.95 -5.46 -16.63
N ASP A 42 -8.66 -4.34 -15.98
CA ASP A 42 -8.78 -2.99 -16.52
C ASP A 42 -7.44 -2.36 -16.95
N VAL A 43 -6.35 -3.14 -16.93
CA VAL A 43 -5.01 -2.65 -17.27
C VAL A 43 -4.66 -2.86 -18.74
N LEU A 44 -4.00 -1.85 -19.32
CA LEU A 44 -3.40 -1.95 -20.66
C LEU A 44 -1.89 -1.95 -20.53
N TRP A 45 -1.27 -2.96 -21.15
CA TRP A 45 0.18 -3.13 -21.17
C TRP A 45 0.81 -2.48 -22.40
N PRO A 46 1.91 -1.73 -22.25
CA PRO A 46 2.72 -1.33 -23.40
C PRO A 46 3.39 -2.56 -24.03
N PRO A 47 3.73 -2.53 -25.33
CA PRO A 47 4.27 -3.70 -26.04
C PRO A 47 5.55 -4.29 -25.43
N LYS A 48 6.36 -3.45 -24.79
CA LYS A 48 7.64 -3.84 -24.19
C LYS A 48 7.56 -4.11 -22.68
N LEU A 49 6.36 -4.15 -22.09
CA LEU A 49 6.21 -4.31 -20.64
C LEU A 49 6.93 -5.55 -20.10
N LEU A 50 6.73 -6.70 -20.75
CA LEU A 50 7.25 -7.98 -20.27
C LEU A 50 8.78 -7.99 -20.18
N PRO A 51 9.55 -7.64 -21.24
CA PRO A 51 11.01 -7.52 -21.12
C PRO A 51 11.48 -6.61 -19.98
N TRP A 52 10.85 -5.45 -19.80
CA TRP A 52 11.20 -4.52 -18.72
C TRP A 52 10.90 -5.12 -17.34
N MET A 53 9.73 -5.71 -17.17
CA MET A 53 9.30 -6.31 -15.91
C MET A 53 10.13 -7.53 -15.51
N LEU A 54 10.55 -8.33 -16.49
CA LEU A 54 11.31 -9.56 -16.25
C LEU A 54 12.80 -9.30 -16.02
N ALA A 55 13.37 -8.20 -16.52
CA ALA A 55 14.80 -7.93 -16.41
C ALA A 55 15.35 -7.99 -14.97
N PRO A 56 14.70 -7.44 -13.92
CA PRO A 56 15.21 -7.58 -12.55
C PRO A 56 15.11 -9.00 -12.00
N LEU A 57 14.22 -9.84 -12.56
CA LEU A 57 14.04 -11.24 -12.15
C LEU A 57 15.12 -12.17 -12.72
N GLU A 58 16.08 -11.66 -13.48
CA GLU A 58 17.31 -12.41 -13.79
C GLU A 58 18.18 -12.64 -12.54
N ASP A 59 18.06 -11.78 -11.52
CA ASP A 59 18.68 -11.98 -10.20
C ASP A 59 17.72 -12.73 -9.26
N GLU A 60 18.14 -13.93 -8.81
CA GLU A 60 17.41 -14.81 -7.89
C GLU A 60 17.04 -14.17 -6.54
N ALA A 61 17.72 -13.09 -6.16
CA ALA A 61 17.38 -12.32 -4.96
C ALA A 61 16.06 -11.54 -5.11
N TYR A 62 15.63 -11.18 -6.33
CA TYR A 62 14.36 -10.49 -6.55
C TYR A 62 13.17 -11.44 -6.41
N GLY A 63 12.29 -11.16 -5.45
CA GLY A 63 11.07 -11.94 -5.24
C GLY A 63 9.86 -11.44 -6.02
N GLY A 64 9.83 -10.14 -6.36
CA GLY A 64 8.78 -9.55 -7.16
C GLY A 64 9.15 -8.20 -7.77
N VAL A 65 8.49 -7.86 -8.89
CA VAL A 65 8.74 -6.66 -9.69
C VAL A 65 7.41 -5.99 -10.06
N GLY A 66 7.27 -4.73 -9.65
CA GLY A 66 6.16 -3.86 -10.02
C GLY A 66 6.53 -2.87 -11.12
N THR A 67 5.53 -2.11 -11.55
CA THR A 67 5.65 -1.14 -12.65
C THR A 67 4.96 0.18 -12.33
N ASN A 68 5.42 1.25 -12.97
CA ASN A 68 4.75 2.55 -12.89
C ASN A 68 3.40 2.55 -13.62
N GLN A 69 2.49 3.38 -13.11
CA GLN A 69 1.08 3.32 -13.46
C GLN A 69 0.57 4.69 -13.86
N ARG A 70 -0.29 4.73 -14.88
CA ARG A 70 -0.99 5.96 -15.29
C ARG A 70 -2.47 5.74 -15.47
N LEU A 71 -3.20 6.83 -15.27
CA LEU A 71 -4.62 6.84 -15.55
C LEU A 71 -4.83 6.82 -17.07
N ARG A 72 -5.60 5.86 -17.55
CA ARG A 72 -6.23 5.91 -18.86
C ARG A 72 -7.33 6.97 -18.79
N ARG A 73 -7.08 8.15 -19.36
CA ARG A 73 -8.05 9.26 -19.36
C ARG A 73 -9.26 8.90 -20.23
N ALA A 74 -10.44 9.31 -19.80
CA ALA A 74 -11.65 9.17 -20.62
C ALA A 74 -11.53 10.02 -21.89
N GLU A 75 -12.11 9.56 -23.00
CA GLU A 75 -11.99 10.22 -24.32
C GLU A 75 -12.81 11.52 -24.40
N ALA A 76 -14.01 11.54 -23.79
CA ALA A 76 -14.90 12.71 -23.78
C ALA A 76 -15.50 12.95 -22.39
N PRO A 77 -14.68 13.33 -21.38
CA PRO A 77 -15.15 13.47 -20.01
C PRO A 77 -15.97 14.74 -19.82
N ASN A 78 -17.07 14.63 -19.08
CA ASN A 78 -17.75 15.80 -18.52
C ASN A 78 -16.89 16.45 -17.42
N LEU A 79 -17.30 17.61 -16.91
CA LEU A 79 -16.51 18.35 -15.90
C LEU A 79 -16.25 17.54 -14.63
N GLN A 80 -17.24 16.77 -14.17
CA GLN A 80 -17.09 15.92 -12.99
C GLN A 80 -16.03 14.84 -13.21
N GLN A 81 -16.10 14.14 -14.34
CA GLN A 81 -15.12 13.12 -14.73
C GLN A 81 -13.72 13.71 -14.90
N LYS A 82 -13.60 14.95 -15.41
CA LYS A 82 -12.31 15.67 -15.47
C LYS A 82 -11.73 15.89 -14.08
N ILE A 83 -12.55 16.33 -13.12
CA ILE A 83 -12.12 16.57 -11.74
C ILE A 83 -11.65 15.27 -11.07
N TYR A 84 -12.47 14.22 -11.08
CA TYR A 84 -12.09 12.95 -10.46
C TYR A 84 -10.94 12.26 -11.20
N GLY A 85 -10.93 12.29 -12.53
CA GLY A 85 -9.82 11.81 -13.35
C GLY A 85 -8.52 12.54 -13.04
N TYR A 86 -8.56 13.85 -12.85
CA TYR A 86 -7.40 14.62 -12.41
C TYR A 86 -6.91 14.17 -11.03
N LEU A 87 -7.80 14.07 -10.02
CA LEU A 87 -7.43 13.61 -8.68
C LEU A 87 -6.83 12.19 -8.68
N ASN A 88 -7.40 11.28 -9.47
CA ASN A 88 -6.90 9.93 -9.70
C ASN A 88 -5.49 9.93 -10.33
N ALA A 89 -5.27 10.75 -11.37
CA ALA A 89 -3.97 10.87 -12.02
C ALA A 89 -2.90 11.34 -11.05
N LEU A 90 -3.21 12.34 -10.20
CA LEU A 90 -2.28 12.80 -9.16
C LEU A 90 -2.02 11.74 -8.08
N TYR A 91 -3.00 10.88 -7.77
CA TYR A 91 -2.83 9.77 -6.84
C TYR A 91 -1.79 8.77 -7.38
N LEU A 92 -1.90 8.40 -8.65
CA LEU A 92 -0.94 7.51 -9.32
C LEU A 92 0.44 8.19 -9.49
N GLU A 93 0.49 9.49 -9.80
CA GLU A 93 1.76 10.24 -9.89
C GLU A 93 2.53 10.20 -8.58
N ARG A 94 1.87 10.52 -7.46
CA ARG A 94 2.50 10.46 -6.13
C ARG A 94 2.94 9.06 -5.77
N ARG A 95 2.10 8.05 -6.05
CA ARG A 95 2.47 6.65 -5.83
C ARG A 95 3.73 6.29 -6.61
N ASN A 96 3.79 6.63 -7.89
CA ASN A 96 4.96 6.26 -8.67
C ASN A 96 6.23 6.95 -8.17
N PHE A 97 6.14 8.22 -7.76
CA PHE A 97 7.24 8.95 -7.14
C PHE A 97 7.71 8.26 -5.85
N ASP A 98 6.79 7.92 -4.96
CA ASP A 98 7.11 7.30 -3.67
C ASP A 98 7.69 5.89 -3.87
N CYS A 99 7.07 5.05 -4.71
CA CYS A 99 7.59 3.71 -5.01
C CYS A 99 8.97 3.75 -5.68
N ALA A 100 9.18 4.61 -6.67
CA ALA A 100 10.47 4.73 -7.35
C ALA A 100 11.54 5.23 -6.39
N SER A 101 11.29 6.33 -5.67
CA SER A 101 12.27 6.90 -4.75
C SER A 101 12.64 5.92 -3.63
N CYS A 102 11.66 5.26 -3.01
CA CYS A 102 11.91 4.22 -2.01
C CYS A 102 12.78 3.09 -2.55
N MET A 103 12.43 2.54 -3.71
CA MET A 103 13.13 1.39 -4.27
C MET A 103 14.58 1.75 -4.63
N TYR A 104 14.81 2.92 -5.25
CA TYR A 104 16.16 3.36 -5.61
C TYR A 104 17.02 3.78 -4.41
N MET A 105 16.42 4.34 -3.35
CA MET A 105 17.18 4.84 -2.19
C MET A 105 17.60 3.72 -1.24
N ASP A 106 16.70 2.77 -0.95
CA ASP A 106 17.00 1.72 0.03
C ASP A 106 16.43 0.33 -0.32
N GLY A 107 15.84 0.17 -1.51
CA GLY A 107 15.22 -1.09 -1.94
C GLY A 107 13.88 -1.38 -1.25
N GLY A 108 13.36 -0.45 -0.44
CA GLY A 108 12.02 -0.54 0.12
C GLY A 108 10.96 0.00 -0.83
N LEU A 109 9.68 -0.25 -0.52
CA LEU A 109 8.53 0.41 -1.13
C LEU A 109 7.28 0.17 -0.26
N PRO A 110 6.23 1.01 -0.36
CA PRO A 110 5.00 0.80 0.40
C PRO A 110 4.30 -0.52 0.08
N CYS A 111 4.13 -0.78 -1.22
CA CYS A 111 3.35 -1.88 -1.75
C CYS A 111 3.58 -2.07 -3.25
N LEU A 112 3.71 -3.31 -3.69
CA LEU A 112 3.65 -3.69 -5.11
C LEU A 112 2.19 -3.77 -5.57
N SER A 113 1.73 -2.79 -6.33
CA SER A 113 0.33 -2.70 -6.79
C SER A 113 -0.11 -3.94 -7.57
N GLY A 114 -1.23 -4.55 -7.18
CA GLY A 114 -1.79 -5.74 -7.84
C GLY A 114 -2.24 -5.53 -9.29
N ARG A 115 -2.30 -4.28 -9.78
CA ARG A 115 -2.69 -3.95 -11.16
C ARG A 115 -1.85 -4.64 -12.21
N THR A 116 -0.53 -4.62 -12.04
CA THR A 116 0.37 -5.51 -12.78
C THR A 116 1.65 -5.70 -12.01
N VAL A 117 1.94 -6.95 -11.65
CA VAL A 117 3.11 -7.32 -10.85
C VAL A 117 3.56 -8.74 -11.17
N ALA A 118 4.87 -8.93 -11.30
CA ALA A 118 5.49 -10.24 -11.46
C ALA A 118 6.08 -10.72 -10.12
N TYR A 119 5.94 -12.02 -9.84
CA TYR A 119 6.52 -12.68 -8.68
C TYR A 119 7.17 -14.00 -9.09
N ARG A 120 8.16 -14.46 -8.32
CA ARG A 120 8.63 -15.84 -8.45
C ARG A 120 7.55 -16.80 -8.00
N SER A 121 7.22 -17.77 -8.86
CA SER A 121 6.15 -18.73 -8.63
C SER A 121 6.42 -19.63 -7.41
N ASN A 122 7.69 -19.93 -7.11
CA ASN A 122 8.05 -20.74 -5.93
C ASN A 122 7.67 -20.05 -4.61
N ILE A 123 7.79 -18.72 -4.52
CA ILE A 123 7.37 -17.94 -3.35
C ILE A 123 5.85 -18.05 -3.17
N LEU A 124 5.09 -17.88 -4.26
CA LEU A 124 3.63 -17.92 -4.19
C LEU A 124 3.08 -19.32 -3.87
N LYS A 125 3.77 -20.37 -4.31
CA LYS A 125 3.37 -21.76 -4.11
C LYS A 125 3.81 -22.34 -2.77
N ASP A 126 4.63 -21.62 -2.01
CA ASP A 126 5.08 -22.05 -0.69
C ASP A 126 3.87 -22.23 0.25
N GLU A 127 3.87 -23.32 1.02
CA GLU A 127 2.74 -23.66 1.88
C GLU A 127 2.57 -22.64 3.02
N ALA A 128 3.68 -22.13 3.57
CA ALA A 128 3.64 -21.12 4.61
C ALA A 128 3.12 -19.79 4.04
N PHE A 129 3.53 -19.41 2.82
CA PHE A 129 2.98 -18.26 2.11
C PHE A 129 1.48 -18.40 1.91
N ILE A 130 1.01 -19.52 1.35
CA ILE A 130 -0.41 -19.74 1.07
C ILE A 130 -1.24 -19.66 2.36
N ARG A 131 -0.77 -20.30 3.44
CA ARG A 131 -1.43 -20.25 4.74
C ARG A 131 -1.49 -18.83 5.27
N GLY A 132 -0.36 -18.12 5.31
CA GLY A 132 -0.29 -16.74 5.79
C GLY A 132 -1.16 -15.79 4.94
N PHE A 133 -1.12 -15.92 3.63
CA PHE A 133 -1.87 -15.07 2.70
C PHE A 133 -3.39 -15.25 2.87
N THR A 134 -3.85 -16.48 3.11
CA THR A 134 -5.29 -16.78 3.23
C THR A 134 -5.84 -16.58 4.64
N HIS A 135 -4.99 -16.54 5.67
CA HIS A 135 -5.38 -16.45 7.09
C HIS A 135 -4.78 -15.23 7.79
N GLU A 136 -4.35 -14.21 7.07
CA GLU A 136 -3.89 -12.98 7.68
C GLU A 136 -5.00 -12.35 8.52
N GLU A 137 -4.65 -11.86 9.71
CA GLU A 137 -5.58 -11.23 10.62
C GLU A 137 -5.12 -9.82 10.99
N TRP A 138 -6.08 -8.90 11.10
CA TRP A 138 -5.89 -7.60 11.73
C TRP A 138 -6.20 -7.69 13.23
N LEU A 139 -5.23 -7.28 14.05
CA LEU A 139 -5.28 -7.32 15.52
C LEU A 139 -5.64 -8.70 16.10
N GLY A 140 -5.28 -9.78 15.39
CA GLY A 140 -5.59 -11.17 15.78
C GLY A 140 -7.09 -11.47 15.91
N ARG A 141 -7.95 -10.63 15.32
CA ARG A 141 -9.41 -10.70 15.53
C ARG A 141 -10.19 -10.69 14.23
N TYR A 142 -9.69 -10.02 13.20
CA TYR A 142 -10.42 -9.80 11.96
C TYR A 142 -9.64 -10.38 10.80
N GLN A 143 -10.13 -11.45 10.17
CA GLN A 143 -9.49 -11.99 8.98
C GLN A 143 -9.51 -10.96 7.83
N LEU A 144 -8.35 -10.75 7.22
CA LEU A 144 -8.14 -9.79 6.15
C LEU A 144 -8.43 -10.42 4.79
N ASN A 145 -9.55 -9.98 4.18
CA ASN A 145 -9.92 -10.32 2.82
C ASN A 145 -9.45 -9.27 1.79
N ALA A 146 -9.08 -8.09 2.26
CA ALA A 146 -8.46 -7.00 1.50
C ALA A 146 -6.92 -7.11 1.52
N ASP A 147 -6.22 -6.13 0.94
CA ASP A 147 -4.78 -5.90 1.15
C ASP A 147 -3.87 -7.02 0.62
N ASP A 148 -4.28 -7.73 -0.43
CA ASP A 148 -3.51 -8.82 -1.05
C ASP A 148 -2.11 -8.40 -1.45
N ASP A 149 -2.00 -7.26 -2.13
CA ASP A 149 -0.74 -6.68 -2.58
C ASP A 149 0.19 -6.29 -1.43
N ASN A 150 -0.37 -5.71 -0.37
CA ASN A 150 0.33 -5.35 0.85
C ASN A 150 0.89 -6.58 1.56
N PHE A 151 0.10 -7.66 1.71
CA PHE A 151 0.58 -8.89 2.34
C PHE A 151 1.79 -9.45 1.58
N ILE A 152 1.68 -9.60 0.26
CA ILE A 152 2.75 -10.19 -0.54
C ILE A 152 4.01 -9.33 -0.45
N THR A 153 3.86 -8.00 -0.47
CA THR A 153 4.99 -7.08 -0.30
C THR A 153 5.67 -7.27 1.06
N ARG A 154 4.91 -7.30 2.16
CA ARG A 154 5.45 -7.54 3.51
C ARG A 154 6.13 -8.91 3.62
N TRP A 155 5.55 -9.93 2.99
CA TRP A 155 6.14 -11.27 2.95
C TRP A 155 7.50 -11.28 2.26
N LEU A 156 7.66 -10.57 1.13
CA LEU A 156 8.95 -10.44 0.46
C LEU A 156 9.99 -9.77 1.37
N VAL A 157 9.58 -8.70 2.07
CA VAL A 157 10.45 -8.00 3.03
C VAL A 157 10.85 -8.91 4.20
N SER A 158 9.92 -9.69 4.75
CA SER A 158 10.19 -10.58 5.90
C SER A 158 11.06 -11.79 5.55
N HIS A 159 11.21 -12.12 4.26
CA HIS A 159 12.02 -13.25 3.77
C HIS A 159 13.26 -12.77 2.98
N ASP A 160 13.72 -11.55 3.25
CA ASP A 160 14.92 -10.94 2.67
C ASP A 160 14.97 -10.99 1.12
N LYS A 161 13.81 -10.91 0.47
CA LYS A 161 13.71 -10.82 -0.99
C LYS A 161 13.81 -9.37 -1.44
N LYS A 162 14.65 -9.12 -2.45
CA LYS A 162 14.67 -7.82 -3.14
C LYS A 162 13.35 -7.59 -3.85
N ILE A 163 12.95 -6.32 -3.92
CA ILE A 163 11.76 -5.89 -4.62
C ILE A 163 12.18 -4.94 -5.74
N GLY A 164 11.73 -5.22 -6.96
CA GLY A 164 11.98 -4.37 -8.13
C GLY A 164 10.81 -3.45 -8.41
N TYR A 165 11.10 -2.27 -8.94
CA TYR A 165 10.08 -1.35 -9.42
C TYR A 165 10.57 -0.65 -10.68
N GLN A 166 9.97 -0.99 -11.82
CA GLN A 166 10.35 -0.38 -13.10
C GLN A 166 9.61 0.93 -13.28
N TYR A 167 10.35 2.04 -13.20
CA TYR A 167 9.86 3.39 -13.51
C TYR A 167 10.36 3.81 -14.89
N HIS A 168 9.66 3.42 -15.94
CA HIS A 168 10.04 3.72 -17.32
C HIS A 168 8.79 3.78 -18.22
N LYS A 169 8.82 4.56 -19.30
CA LYS A 169 7.67 4.71 -20.22
C LYS A 169 7.24 3.37 -20.83
N GLU A 170 8.20 2.52 -21.17
CA GLU A 170 7.94 1.18 -21.73
C GLU A 170 7.51 0.15 -20.68
N ALA A 171 7.58 0.50 -19.39
CA ALA A 171 7.04 -0.27 -18.29
C ALA A 171 5.76 0.35 -17.72
N GLU A 172 5.25 1.42 -18.34
CA GLU A 172 4.13 2.19 -17.80
C GLU A 172 2.79 1.57 -18.19
N ILE A 173 2.10 0.96 -17.23
CA ILE A 173 0.75 0.44 -17.47
C ILE A 173 -0.29 1.57 -17.43
N LEU A 174 -1.36 1.42 -18.22
CA LEU A 174 -2.53 2.29 -18.13
C LEU A 174 -3.65 1.55 -17.38
N THR A 175 -4.36 2.22 -16.47
CA THR A 175 -5.45 1.65 -15.66
C THR A 175 -6.61 2.64 -15.58
N THR A 176 -7.81 2.16 -15.29
CA THR A 176 -8.98 3.00 -14.99
C THR A 176 -9.23 3.10 -13.50
N LEU A 177 -9.85 4.18 -13.06
CA LEU A 177 -10.22 4.41 -11.66
C LEU A 177 -11.60 5.09 -11.63
N GLU A 178 -12.26 5.09 -10.47
CA GLU A 178 -13.58 5.71 -10.32
C GLU A 178 -13.51 7.20 -10.67
N ASP A 179 -14.22 7.60 -11.73
CA ASP A 179 -14.30 8.97 -12.23
C ASP A 179 -15.54 9.72 -11.69
N ASN A 180 -16.11 9.20 -10.61
CA ASN A 180 -17.35 9.62 -10.00
C ASN A 180 -17.18 9.68 -8.45
N PRO A 181 -18.21 10.04 -7.65
CA PRO A 181 -18.07 10.21 -6.21
C PRO A 181 -17.67 8.93 -5.46
N ASN A 182 -17.80 7.74 -6.06
CA ASN A 182 -17.25 6.50 -5.50
C ASN A 182 -15.72 6.54 -5.34
N PHE A 183 -15.03 7.46 -6.01
CA PHE A 183 -13.62 7.78 -5.76
C PHE A 183 -13.32 8.00 -4.26
N VAL A 184 -14.23 8.62 -3.51
CA VAL A 184 -14.03 8.82 -2.07
C VAL A 184 -14.05 7.49 -1.30
N LYS A 185 -14.93 6.55 -1.70
CA LYS A 185 -14.95 5.20 -1.12
C LYS A 185 -13.68 4.43 -1.47
N GLN A 186 -13.17 4.62 -2.70
CA GLN A 186 -11.91 4.06 -3.14
C GLN A 186 -10.72 4.60 -2.32
N CYS A 187 -10.62 5.91 -2.12
CA CYS A 187 -9.61 6.52 -1.24
C CYS A 187 -9.70 6.02 0.20
N LEU A 188 -10.93 5.87 0.73
CA LEU A 188 -11.16 5.35 2.08
C LEU A 188 -10.65 3.91 2.21
N ARG A 189 -10.93 3.06 1.22
CA ARG A 189 -10.43 1.68 1.17
C ARG A 189 -8.91 1.64 1.17
N TRP A 190 -8.26 2.35 0.24
CA TRP A 190 -6.80 2.42 0.19
C TRP A 190 -6.17 3.00 1.46
N SER A 191 -6.82 3.99 2.07
CA SER A 191 -6.34 4.56 3.33
C SER A 191 -6.37 3.52 4.46
N ARG A 192 -7.42 2.68 4.55
CA ARG A 192 -7.47 1.58 5.53
C ARG A 192 -6.37 0.56 5.29
N SER A 193 -6.15 0.17 4.04
CA SER A 193 -5.08 -0.74 3.63
C SER A 193 -3.71 -0.21 4.05
N ASN A 194 -3.43 1.06 3.77
CA ASN A 194 -2.17 1.71 4.16
C ASN A 194 -2.02 1.74 5.69
N TRP A 195 -3.06 2.14 6.43
CA TRP A 195 -3.00 2.16 7.89
C TRP A 195 -2.67 0.78 8.46
N ARG A 196 -3.40 -0.26 8.03
CA ARG A 196 -3.16 -1.62 8.51
C ARG A 196 -1.77 -2.10 8.17
N SER A 197 -1.44 -2.09 6.89
CA SER A 197 -0.16 -2.62 6.40
C SER A 197 1.02 -1.89 7.03
N ASN A 198 1.00 -0.55 7.08
CA ASN A 198 2.15 0.21 7.55
C ASN A 198 2.34 0.09 9.07
N ILE A 199 1.26 0.02 9.85
CA ILE A 199 1.36 -0.28 11.30
C ILE A 199 1.91 -1.69 11.49
N THR A 200 1.41 -2.69 10.76
CA THR A 200 1.92 -4.07 10.84
C THR A 200 3.41 -4.11 10.49
N SER A 201 3.83 -3.48 9.39
CA SER A 201 5.24 -3.39 8.99
C SER A 201 6.12 -2.73 10.05
N MET A 202 5.65 -1.63 10.67
CA MET A 202 6.41 -0.91 11.68
C MET A 202 6.50 -1.65 13.01
N PHE A 203 5.39 -2.17 13.53
CA PHE A 203 5.30 -2.54 14.94
C PHE A 203 5.09 -4.03 15.19
N CYS A 204 4.58 -4.78 14.20
CA CYS A 204 4.39 -6.22 14.34
C CYS A 204 5.53 -6.99 13.66
N ASP A 205 5.75 -6.71 12.38
CA ASP A 205 6.78 -7.35 11.57
C ASP A 205 8.17 -6.82 11.93
N GLY A 206 8.32 -5.49 12.03
CA GLY A 206 9.56 -4.83 12.43
C GLY A 206 10.75 -4.98 11.46
N HIS A 207 10.62 -5.74 10.37
CA HIS A 207 11.70 -6.00 9.40
C HIS A 207 12.23 -4.74 8.72
N ILE A 208 11.43 -3.67 8.66
CA ILE A 208 11.87 -2.38 8.09
C ILE A 208 12.85 -1.62 9.00
N TRP A 209 12.83 -1.90 10.32
CA TRP A 209 13.68 -1.25 11.33
C TRP A 209 14.94 -2.04 11.67
N ARG A 210 14.83 -3.38 11.68
CA ARG A 210 15.86 -4.26 12.26
C ARG A 210 17.16 -4.24 11.46
N LEU A 211 18.30 -4.14 12.17
CA LEU A 211 19.48 -4.93 11.82
C LEU A 211 19.17 -6.36 12.26
N ALA A 212 19.08 -7.30 11.34
CA ALA A 212 19.31 -8.69 11.66
C ALA A 212 20.75 -9.00 11.24
N ASP A 213 21.48 -9.71 12.09
CA ASP A 213 22.83 -10.18 11.81
C ASP A 213 22.77 -11.19 10.65
N GLY A 214 22.95 -10.69 9.43
CA GLY A 214 22.86 -11.45 8.19
C GLY A 214 23.38 -10.62 7.00
N PRO A 215 23.94 -11.27 5.96
CA PRO A 215 24.60 -10.57 4.85
C PRO A 215 23.64 -9.83 3.91
N LEU A 216 22.32 -10.01 4.05
CA LEU A 216 21.31 -9.39 3.18
C LEU A 216 20.34 -8.44 3.89
N THR A 217 20.62 -8.04 5.12
CA THR A 217 19.65 -7.30 5.93
C THR A 217 19.70 -5.80 5.62
N LYS A 218 18.82 -5.35 4.73
CA LYS A 218 18.72 -3.94 4.37
C LYS A 218 17.84 -3.18 5.36
N LYS A 219 18.44 -2.19 6.02
CA LYS A 219 17.67 -1.09 6.61
C LYS A 219 16.92 -0.38 5.48
N GLN A 220 15.66 -0.05 5.71
CA GLN A 220 14.88 0.80 4.80
C GLN A 220 14.64 2.18 5.44
N PRO A 221 15.68 2.97 5.78
CA PRO A 221 15.51 4.20 6.56
C PRO A 221 14.74 5.26 5.78
N TRP A 222 14.97 5.36 4.47
CA TRP A 222 14.28 6.32 3.63
C TRP A 222 12.82 5.93 3.47
N SER A 223 12.52 4.66 3.17
CA SER A 223 11.14 4.18 3.09
C SER A 223 10.42 4.32 4.43
N THR A 224 11.09 3.98 5.54
CA THR A 224 10.58 4.17 6.92
C THR A 224 10.16 5.61 7.16
N TYR A 225 11.03 6.56 6.85
CA TYR A 225 10.73 7.99 6.96
C TYR A 225 9.63 8.44 5.99
N ALA A 226 9.78 8.18 4.69
CA ALA A 226 8.96 8.77 3.63
C ALA A 226 7.56 8.17 3.52
N VAL A 227 7.36 6.91 3.94
CA VAL A 227 6.12 6.15 3.73
C VAL A 227 5.49 5.71 5.05
N TYR A 228 6.26 5.04 5.90
CA TYR A 228 5.70 4.40 7.09
C TYR A 228 5.40 5.44 8.17
N GLN A 229 6.35 6.30 8.52
CA GLN A 229 6.14 7.39 9.48
C GLN A 229 5.16 8.44 8.96
N THR A 230 5.17 8.75 7.66
CA THR A 230 4.19 9.67 7.07
C THR A 230 2.76 9.14 7.20
N THR A 231 2.54 7.83 7.35
CA THR A 231 1.20 7.31 7.66
C THR A 231 0.66 7.88 8.98
N LEU A 232 1.53 8.00 9.99
CA LEU A 232 1.18 8.53 11.32
C LEU A 232 1.15 10.07 11.33
N LEU A 233 2.01 10.70 10.53
CA LEU A 233 2.29 12.14 10.61
C LEU A 233 1.64 12.97 9.50
N GLN A 234 1.03 12.40 8.46
CA GLN A 234 0.53 13.17 7.31
C GLN A 234 -0.83 13.84 7.57
N TRP A 235 -0.86 14.79 8.52
CA TRP A 235 -2.01 15.64 8.87
C TRP A 235 -1.83 17.05 8.28
N ALA A 236 -1.85 17.15 6.94
CA ALA A 236 -1.45 18.37 6.22
C ALA A 236 -2.19 19.64 6.70
N PHE A 237 -3.49 19.56 6.97
CA PHE A 237 -4.26 20.72 7.45
C PHE A 237 -3.75 21.20 8.82
N LEU A 238 -3.57 20.27 9.77
CA LEU A 238 -3.09 20.57 11.11
C LEU A 238 -1.69 21.19 11.07
N TRP A 239 -0.78 20.60 10.28
CA TRP A 239 0.59 21.09 10.17
C TRP A 239 0.68 22.43 9.44
N ASP A 240 -0.11 22.65 8.39
CA ASP A 240 -0.14 23.93 7.69
C ASP A 240 -0.64 25.06 8.62
N CYS A 241 -1.71 24.81 9.40
CA CYS A 241 -2.19 25.76 10.40
C CYS A 241 -1.14 26.01 11.51
N LEU A 242 -0.49 24.95 11.99
CA LEU A 242 0.54 25.07 13.03
C LEU A 242 1.76 25.85 12.51
N LEU A 243 2.20 25.62 11.27
CA LEU A 243 3.29 26.38 10.65
C LEU A 243 2.98 27.86 10.58
N LEU A 244 1.76 28.23 10.15
CA LEU A 244 1.34 29.63 10.11
C LEU A 244 1.25 30.25 11.52
N TYR A 245 0.71 29.51 12.49
CA TYR A 245 0.63 29.95 13.87
C TYR A 245 2.02 30.19 14.50
N LEU A 246 2.92 29.21 14.37
CA LEU A 246 4.30 29.32 14.86
C LEU A 246 5.08 30.43 14.14
N TYR A 247 4.77 30.67 12.87
CA TYR A 247 5.36 31.78 12.11
C TYR A 247 4.99 33.14 12.73
N PHE A 248 3.70 33.39 13.01
CA PHE A 248 3.28 34.66 13.61
C PHE A 248 3.85 34.86 15.02
N ILE A 249 3.95 33.80 15.82
CA ILE A 249 4.57 33.88 17.15
C ILE A 249 6.07 34.17 17.06
N SER A 250 6.79 33.46 16.18
CA SER A 250 8.25 33.61 16.08
C SER A 250 8.69 34.93 15.44
N THR A 251 7.78 35.63 14.76
CA THR A 251 8.06 36.88 14.05
C THR A 251 7.38 38.11 14.67
N GLU A 252 6.83 38.01 15.89
CA GLU A 252 6.14 39.12 16.56
C GLU A 252 7.02 40.37 16.72
N LEU A 253 8.33 40.19 16.92
CA LEU A 253 9.30 41.28 17.09
C LEU A 253 9.90 41.79 15.78
N TRP A 254 9.51 41.23 14.63
CA TRP A 254 10.06 41.63 13.34
C TRP A 254 9.43 42.95 12.88
N SER A 255 10.12 43.67 12.00
CA SER A 255 9.49 44.78 11.29
C SER A 255 8.34 44.25 10.40
N PRO A 256 7.28 45.05 10.15
CA PRO A 256 6.17 44.62 9.30
C PRO A 256 6.61 44.17 7.90
N GLU A 257 7.62 44.82 7.32
CA GLU A 257 8.17 44.48 6.01
C GLU A 257 8.87 43.10 6.01
N SER A 258 9.73 42.84 7.01
CA SER A 258 10.40 41.55 7.15
C SER A 258 9.40 40.42 7.44
N GLN A 259 8.36 40.69 8.22
CA GLN A 259 7.28 39.75 8.48
C GLN A 259 6.47 39.45 7.20
N LEU A 260 6.16 40.44 6.36
CA LEU A 260 5.48 40.18 5.10
C LEU A 260 6.33 39.32 4.15
N LEU A 261 7.63 39.62 4.04
CA LEU A 261 8.56 38.84 3.21
C LEU A 261 8.71 37.40 3.71
N GLY A 262 8.84 37.20 5.03
CA GLY A 262 8.91 35.88 5.63
C GLY A 262 7.63 35.07 5.42
N LEU A 263 6.46 35.70 5.54
CA LEU A 263 5.17 35.06 5.26
C LEU A 263 5.08 34.65 3.78
N ALA A 264 5.47 35.52 2.86
CA ALA A 264 5.49 35.21 1.44
C ALA A 264 6.43 34.03 1.12
N ALA A 265 7.61 33.99 1.76
CA ALA A 265 8.54 32.87 1.62
C ALA A 265 7.96 31.55 2.16
N LEU A 266 7.31 31.58 3.33
CA LEU A 266 6.66 30.42 3.93
C LEU A 266 5.52 29.90 3.05
N LEU A 267 4.63 30.78 2.58
CA LEU A 267 3.53 30.40 1.69
C LEU A 267 4.05 29.84 0.36
N SER A 268 5.11 30.42 -0.19
CA SER A 268 5.76 29.92 -1.40
C SER A 268 6.36 28.53 -1.20
N TRP A 269 7.02 28.29 -0.06
CA TRP A 269 7.54 26.98 0.31
C TRP A 269 6.42 25.94 0.48
N MET A 270 5.35 26.30 1.19
CA MET A 270 4.18 25.45 1.36
C MET A 270 3.56 25.07 0.01
N LEU A 271 3.40 26.02 -0.91
CA LEU A 271 2.90 25.77 -2.26
C LEU A 271 3.84 24.84 -3.05
N MET A 272 5.15 25.11 -3.03
CA MET A 272 6.17 24.30 -3.71
C MET A 272 6.15 22.85 -3.22
N SER A 273 6.06 22.64 -1.90
CA SER A 273 6.04 21.30 -1.29
C SER A 273 4.84 20.46 -1.75
N LYS A 274 3.70 21.09 -2.04
CA LYS A 274 2.48 20.42 -2.56
C LYS A 274 2.56 20.16 -4.07
N PHE A 275 3.47 20.84 -4.76
CA PHE A 275 3.62 20.80 -6.21
C PHE A 275 4.70 19.81 -6.69
N VAL A 276 5.84 19.71 -5.99
CA VAL A 276 7.05 19.05 -6.50
C VAL A 276 6.85 17.60 -6.97
N LYS A 277 6.13 16.77 -6.20
CA LYS A 277 5.85 15.36 -6.57
C LYS A 277 4.93 15.22 -7.78
N LEU A 278 4.26 16.30 -8.18
CA LEU A 278 3.28 16.33 -9.26
C LEU A 278 3.85 16.93 -10.56
N LEU A 279 5.09 17.42 -10.54
CA LEU A 279 5.69 18.12 -11.68
C LEU A 279 5.65 17.28 -12.96
N GLY A 280 5.91 15.97 -12.87
CA GLY A 280 5.81 15.06 -14.01
C GLY A 280 4.43 15.06 -14.67
N HIS A 281 3.36 15.15 -13.87
CA HIS A 281 1.99 15.22 -14.37
C HIS A 281 1.77 16.51 -15.18
N TYR A 282 2.18 17.65 -14.63
CA TYR A 282 1.98 18.95 -15.29
C TYR A 282 2.86 19.17 -16.52
N ILE A 283 4.05 18.55 -16.58
CA ILE A 283 4.86 18.54 -17.81
C ILE A 283 4.10 17.85 -18.94
N ARG A 284 3.40 16.75 -18.65
CA ARG A 284 2.61 16.00 -19.64
C ARG A 284 1.27 16.67 -19.95
N TYR A 285 0.66 17.30 -18.94
CA TYR A 285 -0.68 17.85 -19.00
C TYR A 285 -0.71 19.26 -18.39
N PRO A 286 -0.14 20.27 -19.07
CA PRO A 286 0.01 21.62 -18.50
C PRO A 286 -1.33 22.29 -18.21
N VAL A 287 -2.38 22.00 -18.99
CA VAL A 287 -3.73 22.54 -18.78
C VAL A 287 -4.34 22.09 -17.44
N ASP A 288 -3.92 20.93 -16.91
CA ASP A 288 -4.43 20.45 -15.62
C ASP A 288 -3.98 21.32 -14.43
N LEU A 289 -3.03 22.25 -14.64
CA LEU A 289 -2.64 23.24 -13.63
C LEU A 289 -3.84 24.11 -13.17
N LEU A 290 -4.84 24.30 -14.03
CA LEU A 290 -6.09 24.99 -13.68
C LEU A 290 -6.84 24.29 -12.54
N PHE A 291 -6.65 22.99 -12.36
CA PHE A 291 -7.25 22.21 -11.28
C PHE A 291 -6.38 22.12 -10.01
N LEU A 292 -5.22 22.79 -9.96
CA LEU A 292 -4.33 22.80 -8.81
C LEU A 292 -5.05 23.17 -7.49
N PRO A 293 -5.92 24.19 -7.43
CA PRO A 293 -6.67 24.51 -6.20
C PRO A 293 -7.52 23.34 -5.70
N ILE A 294 -8.12 22.57 -6.62
CA ILE A 294 -8.91 21.38 -6.28
C ILE A 294 -8.02 20.33 -5.64
N SER A 295 -6.80 20.12 -6.15
CA SER A 295 -5.88 19.14 -5.56
C SER A 295 -5.45 19.50 -4.13
N ILE A 296 -5.27 20.79 -3.84
CA ILE A 296 -4.87 21.28 -2.51
C ILE A 296 -6.03 21.09 -1.52
N ILE A 297 -7.24 21.53 -1.89
CA ILE A 297 -8.44 21.36 -1.08
C ILE A 297 -8.69 19.86 -0.83
N PHE A 298 -8.61 19.04 -1.88
CA PHE A 298 -8.76 17.60 -1.75
C PHE A 298 -7.68 17.00 -0.85
N GLY A 299 -6.44 17.52 -0.87
CA GLY A 299 -5.38 17.10 0.04
C GLY A 299 -5.77 17.27 1.52
N TYR A 300 -6.44 18.37 1.87
CA TYR A 300 -6.97 18.59 3.23
C TYR A 300 -8.14 17.65 3.55
N LEU A 301 -9.10 17.51 2.62
CA LEU A 301 -10.22 16.58 2.77
C LEU A 301 -9.76 15.12 2.90
N HIS A 302 -8.68 14.75 2.20
CA HIS A 302 -8.09 13.43 2.28
C HIS A 302 -7.51 13.14 3.68
N GLY A 303 -7.11 14.16 4.44
CA GLY A 303 -6.77 14.02 5.86
C GLY A 303 -7.97 13.49 6.68
N LEU A 304 -9.18 14.00 6.41
CA LEU A 304 -10.40 13.51 7.06
C LEU A 304 -10.75 12.09 6.61
N ILE A 305 -10.54 11.74 5.33
CA ILE A 305 -10.69 10.37 4.84
C ILE A 305 -9.74 9.42 5.60
N LYS A 306 -8.49 9.82 5.81
CA LYS A 306 -7.51 9.05 6.59
C LYS A 306 -7.91 8.89 8.05
N ALA A 307 -8.44 9.94 8.69
CA ALA A 307 -8.95 9.85 10.05
C ALA A 307 -10.14 8.86 10.14
N LYS A 308 -11.10 8.97 9.21
CA LYS A 308 -12.21 8.01 9.10
C LYS A 308 -11.72 6.59 8.86
N ALA A 309 -10.69 6.40 8.03
CA ALA A 309 -10.07 5.10 7.79
C ALA A 309 -9.50 4.50 9.08
N MET A 310 -8.74 5.30 9.83
CA MET A 310 -8.14 4.91 11.12
C MET A 310 -9.19 4.46 12.15
N LEU A 311 -10.35 5.12 12.18
CA LEU A 311 -11.47 4.75 13.06
C LEU A 311 -12.29 3.54 12.56
N SER A 312 -12.00 3.01 11.38
CA SER A 312 -12.75 1.91 10.76
C SER A 312 -11.87 0.80 10.20
N LEU A 313 -10.70 0.56 10.82
CA LEU A 313 -9.75 -0.48 10.40
C LEU A 313 -10.29 -1.91 10.56
N ASN A 314 -11.32 -2.09 11.39
CA ASN A 314 -12.06 -3.34 11.56
C ASN A 314 -12.87 -3.73 10.30
N VAL A 315 -13.08 -2.81 9.35
CA VAL A 315 -13.71 -3.12 8.06
C VAL A 315 -12.66 -3.77 7.16
N THR A 316 -12.73 -5.09 7.02
CA THR A 316 -11.75 -5.92 6.29
C THR A 316 -12.23 -6.41 4.92
N ALA A 317 -13.46 -6.06 4.52
CA ALA A 317 -14.05 -6.39 3.22
C ALA A 317 -13.60 -5.43 2.09
N TRP A 318 -13.76 -5.90 0.86
CA TRP A 318 -13.38 -5.16 -0.36
C TRP A 318 -14.32 -3.97 -0.68
N GLY A 319 -15.58 -3.97 -0.23
CA GLY A 319 -16.46 -2.80 -0.13
C GLY A 319 -16.93 -2.10 -1.41
N THR A 320 -16.37 -2.42 -2.58
CA THR A 320 -16.72 -1.80 -3.88
C THR A 320 -17.00 -2.82 -4.99
N ARG A 321 -17.10 -4.11 -4.67
CA ARG A 321 -17.34 -5.18 -5.65
C ARG A 321 -18.68 -5.85 -5.34
N ASP A 322 -19.57 -5.88 -6.32
CA ASP A 322 -20.85 -6.58 -6.20
C ASP A 322 -20.61 -8.05 -5.79
N GLY A 323 -21.37 -8.53 -4.80
CA GLY A 323 -21.23 -9.88 -4.25
C GLY A 323 -20.12 -10.06 -3.20
N ALA A 324 -19.22 -9.10 -3.01
CA ALA A 324 -18.15 -9.20 -2.00
C ALA A 324 -18.65 -8.91 -0.57
N ASP A 325 -19.85 -8.33 -0.44
CA ASP A 325 -20.47 -7.94 0.83
C ASP A 325 -21.74 -8.74 1.17
N ASP A 326 -22.09 -9.76 0.37
CA ASP A 326 -23.37 -10.47 0.48
C ASP A 326 -23.46 -11.44 1.68
N ASP A 327 -22.32 -11.86 2.25
CA ASP A 327 -22.30 -12.82 3.36
C ASP A 327 -21.30 -12.41 4.47
N ASP A 328 -21.86 -11.86 5.55
CA ASP A 328 -21.14 -11.45 6.75
C ASP A 328 -20.41 -12.62 7.45
N ALA A 329 -20.95 -13.83 7.38
CA ALA A 329 -20.38 -15.00 8.05
C ALA A 329 -19.05 -15.43 7.40
N TYR A 330 -18.87 -15.17 6.10
CA TYR A 330 -17.63 -15.44 5.38
C TYR A 330 -16.69 -14.24 5.27
N ARG A 331 -17.21 -13.01 5.22
CA ARG A 331 -16.37 -11.80 5.04
C ARG A 331 -15.87 -11.18 6.35
N MET A 332 -16.60 -11.34 7.45
CA MET A 332 -16.27 -10.82 8.79
C MET A 332 -16.07 -11.98 9.77
N ILE A 333 -15.19 -12.93 9.42
CA ILE A 333 -14.81 -14.00 10.35
C ILE A 333 -14.08 -13.37 11.52
N ARG A 334 -14.80 -13.24 12.64
CA ARG A 334 -14.19 -12.98 13.95
C ARG A 334 -13.61 -14.30 14.42
N VAL A 335 -12.30 -14.35 14.53
CA VAL A 335 -11.63 -15.53 15.06
C VAL A 335 -11.98 -15.63 16.55
N SER A 336 -12.61 -16.74 16.94
CA SER A 336 -13.05 -16.94 18.32
C SER A 336 -11.84 -17.13 19.24
N ARG A 337 -11.97 -16.76 20.54
CA ARG A 337 -10.88 -16.91 21.53
C ARG A 337 -10.30 -18.33 21.60
N LYS A 338 -11.16 -19.34 21.42
CA LYS A 338 -10.76 -20.77 21.37
C LYS A 338 -9.93 -21.12 20.12
N GLN A 339 -10.16 -20.45 18.99
CA GLN A 339 -9.35 -20.64 17.79
C GLN A 339 -8.00 -19.91 17.89
N GLN A 340 -7.96 -18.75 18.57
CA GLN A 340 -6.71 -18.03 18.87
C GLN A 340 -5.75 -18.87 19.74
N GLU A 341 -6.29 -19.56 20.75
CA GLU A 341 -5.54 -20.48 21.62
C GLU A 341 -5.07 -21.75 20.88
N ALA A 342 -5.78 -22.18 19.84
CA ALA A 342 -5.39 -23.33 19.02
C ALA A 342 -4.35 -23.01 17.94
N SER A 343 -4.31 -21.77 17.43
CA SER A 343 -3.34 -21.31 16.43
C SER A 343 -1.97 -20.92 17.01
N HIS A 344 -1.92 -20.63 18.31
CA HIS A 344 -0.71 -20.41 19.10
C HIS A 344 -0.64 -21.47 20.19
N PRO A 345 -0.12 -22.69 19.94
CA PRO A 345 0.23 -23.57 21.05
C PRO A 345 1.18 -22.78 21.95
N SER A 346 0.81 -22.65 23.22
CA SER A 346 1.68 -22.13 24.28
C SER A 346 3.06 -22.74 24.10
N MET A 347 4.05 -21.89 23.81
CA MET A 347 5.45 -22.31 23.76
C MET A 347 5.73 -23.09 25.05
N PRO A 348 6.28 -24.32 24.99
CA PRO A 348 6.68 -25.00 26.20
C PRO A 348 7.66 -24.08 26.94
N GLU A 349 7.43 -23.89 28.24
CA GLU A 349 8.37 -23.18 29.11
C GLU A 349 9.77 -23.73 28.86
N ALA A 350 10.68 -22.85 28.42
CA ALA A 350 12.06 -23.22 28.17
C ALA A 350 12.69 -23.64 29.51
N LEU A 351 12.81 -24.94 29.73
CA LEU A 351 13.67 -25.50 30.77
C LEU A 351 15.13 -25.25 30.34
N ASP A 352 15.86 -24.48 31.16
CA ASP A 352 17.32 -24.45 31.06
C ASP A 352 17.90 -25.81 31.49
N SER A 353 19.07 -26.13 30.95
CA SER A 353 19.92 -27.31 31.14
C SER A 353 20.32 -27.66 32.59
N THR A 354 19.75 -26.98 33.58
CA THR A 354 19.97 -27.21 35.02
C THR A 354 18.70 -27.52 35.82
N GLY A 355 17.50 -27.49 35.20
CA GLY A 355 16.28 -27.98 35.83
C GLY A 355 15.70 -27.12 36.98
N GLU A 356 16.12 -25.85 37.11
CA GLU A 356 15.54 -24.92 38.09
C GLU A 356 14.67 -23.83 37.44
N LYS A 357 13.57 -23.50 38.11
CA LYS A 357 12.59 -22.49 37.68
C LYS A 357 13.19 -21.10 37.77
N CYS A 358 13.20 -20.36 36.66
CA CYS A 358 13.56 -18.95 36.64
C CYS A 358 12.37 -18.10 37.10
N GLU A 359 12.33 -17.71 38.38
CA GLU A 359 11.42 -16.66 38.86
C GLU A 359 11.92 -15.29 38.38
N HIS A 360 11.41 -14.83 37.24
CA HIS A 360 11.46 -13.42 36.87
C HIS A 360 10.12 -12.75 37.17
N THR A 361 10.04 -12.17 38.36
CA THR A 361 9.02 -11.23 38.81
C THR A 361 9.07 -9.94 37.97
N TYR A 362 8.22 -9.84 36.95
CA TYR A 362 7.83 -8.54 36.40
C TYR A 362 6.57 -8.06 37.13
N GLY A 363 6.80 -7.26 38.17
CA GLY A 363 5.75 -6.52 38.86
C GLY A 363 5.14 -5.47 37.94
N VAL A 364 3.91 -5.70 37.49
CA VAL A 364 3.04 -4.66 36.94
C VAL A 364 2.41 -3.95 38.13
N SER A 365 2.88 -2.75 38.48
CA SER A 365 2.15 -1.88 39.40
C SER A 365 1.03 -1.18 38.63
N HIS A 366 -0.20 -1.56 38.95
CA HIS A 366 -1.37 -0.74 38.69
C HIS A 366 -1.44 0.35 39.75
N HIS A 367 -1.41 1.62 39.34
CA HIS A 367 -2.04 2.69 40.11
C HIS A 367 -2.66 3.74 39.16
N VAL A 368 -4.00 3.77 39.24
CA VAL A 368 -4.99 4.85 39.01
C VAL A 368 -4.91 5.64 37.71
#